data_AF-A0A955PHP1-F1
#
_entry.id   AF-A0A955PHP1-F1
#
_cell.length_a   1.000
_cell.length_b   1.000
_cell.length_c   1.000
_cell.angle_alpha   90.00
_cell.angle_beta   90.00
_cell.angle_gamma   90.00
#
_symmetry.space_group_name_H-M   'P 1'
#
loop_
_entity.id
_entity.type
_entity.pdbx_description
1 polymer ?
#
loop_
_entity_poly.entity_id
_entity_poly.type
_entity_poly.pdbx_seq_one_letter_code
_entity_poly.pdbx_strand_id
1 'polypeptide(L)'
;SLGTESFISAASFQETTRVLTQAAIAGKEDKLLGLKENVIVGHLIPAGTGKPEYRDLRDIDLSEEPKEDLLAETPPDIAEALDQGVFDASDLAEMSEVEMNPE
;
A
#
# COMPACT_ATOMS: atom_id res chain seq x y z
N SER A 1 1.43 19.42 3.92
CA SER A 1 2.09 19.05 5.18
C SER A 1 3.39 19.80 5.32
N LEU A 2 3.47 20.74 6.27
CA LEU A 2 4.65 21.57 6.53
C LEU A 2 5.72 20.85 7.39
N GLY A 3 5.37 19.73 8.03
CA GLY A 3 6.24 18.97 8.94
C GLY A 3 6.72 17.64 8.37
N THR A 4 7.26 17.64 7.15
CA THR A 4 7.95 16.47 6.57
C THR A 4 9.45 16.59 6.81
N GLU A 5 10.08 15.49 7.21
CA GLU A 5 11.54 15.42 7.40
C GLU A 5 12.31 15.63 6.08
N SER A 6 11.71 15.23 4.96
CA SER A 6 12.23 15.50 3.63
C SER A 6 12.07 16.98 3.26
N PHE A 7 13.21 17.62 2.96
CA PHE A 7 13.20 18.97 2.44
C PHE A 7 12.76 19.03 0.97
N ILE A 8 12.97 17.97 0.19
CA ILE A 8 12.54 17.88 -1.21
C ILE A 8 11.00 17.90 -1.28
N SER A 9 10.36 17.05 -0.48
CA SER A 9 8.90 17.02 -0.34
C SER A 9 8.34 18.30 0.29
N ALA A 10 9.03 18.88 1.27
CA ALA A 10 8.60 20.14 1.89
C ALA A 10 8.63 21.30 0.87
N ALA A 11 9.72 21.41 0.11
CA ALA A 11 9.93 22.47 -0.86
C ALA A 11 8.98 22.40 -2.07
N SER A 12 8.37 21.23 -2.32
CA SER A 12 7.45 21.01 -3.46
C SER A 12 6.04 21.54 -3.22
N PHE A 13 5.66 21.84 -1.98
CA PHE A 13 4.32 22.34 -1.66
C PHE A 13 4.27 23.87 -1.79
N GLN A 14 5.03 24.57 -0.94
CA GLN A 14 5.11 26.04 -0.87
C GLN A 14 6.45 26.47 -0.23
N GLU A 15 6.75 27.78 -0.25
CA GLU A 15 7.93 28.37 0.42
C GLU A 15 9.30 27.81 -0.03
N THR A 16 9.41 27.38 -1.29
CA THR A 16 10.57 26.68 -1.87
C THR A 16 11.92 27.31 -1.54
N THR A 17 12.09 28.63 -1.74
CA THR A 17 13.36 29.33 -1.46
C THR A 17 13.77 29.22 0.01
N ARG A 18 12.81 29.36 0.93
CA ARG A 18 13.09 29.32 2.37
C ARG A 18 13.50 27.91 2.80
N VAL A 19 12.77 26.89 2.36
CA VAL A 19 13.03 25.49 2.69
C VAL A 19 14.39 25.04 2.16
N LEU A 20 14.71 25.34 0.90
CA LEU A 20 15.99 24.96 0.30
C LEU A 20 17.18 25.69 0.95
N THR A 21 17.01 26.97 1.29
CA THR A 21 18.07 27.74 1.96
C THR A 21 18.38 27.17 3.35
N GLN A 22 17.36 26.85 4.14
CA GLN A 22 17.55 26.26 5.47
C GLN A 22 18.18 24.86 5.40
N ALA A 23 17.76 24.03 4.45
CA ALA A 23 18.34 22.72 4.23
C ALA A 23 19.83 22.81 3.80
N ALA A 24 20.17 23.74 2.91
CA ALA A 24 21.54 23.95 2.45
C ALA A 24 22.47 24.46 3.56
N ILE A 25 22.02 25.42 4.39
CA ILE A 25 22.79 25.93 5.53
C ILE A 25 23.02 24.83 6.57
N ALA A 26 22.01 23.99 6.82
CA ALA A 26 22.11 22.88 7.76
C ALA A 26 22.85 21.65 7.19
N GLY A 27 23.19 21.64 5.90
CA GLY A 27 23.79 20.47 5.23
C GLY A 27 22.89 19.23 5.29
N LYS A 28 21.57 19.40 5.19
CA LYS A 28 20.62 18.29 5.29
C LYS A 28 20.71 17.38 4.06
N GLU A 29 20.64 16.08 4.30
CA GLU A 29 20.52 15.05 3.27
C GLU A 29 19.11 14.45 3.28
N ASP A 30 18.57 14.19 2.09
CA ASP A 30 17.26 13.57 1.93
C ASP A 30 17.43 12.08 1.61
N LYS A 31 16.79 11.22 2.41
CA LYS A 31 16.89 9.76 2.28
C LYS A 31 15.85 9.15 1.34
N LEU A 32 14.98 9.96 0.72
CA LEU A 32 13.98 9.52 -0.26
C LEU A 32 13.11 8.37 0.27
N LEU A 33 12.63 8.46 1.51
CA LEU A 33 11.81 7.41 2.13
C LEU A 33 10.33 7.59 1.82
N GLY A 34 9.93 8.78 1.40
CA GLY A 34 8.55 9.17 1.16
C GLY A 34 8.11 9.04 -0.29
N LEU A 35 6.79 9.06 -0.49
CA LEU A 35 6.18 8.98 -1.81
C LEU A 35 6.58 10.17 -2.71
N LYS A 36 6.46 11.39 -2.17
CA LYS A 36 6.64 12.63 -2.95
C LYS A 36 8.08 12.82 -3.42
N GLU A 37 9.06 12.58 -2.55
CA GLU A 37 10.47 12.64 -2.94
C GLU A 37 10.77 11.74 -4.13
N ASN A 38 10.36 10.47 -4.04
CA ASN A 38 10.62 9.48 -5.09
C ASN A 38 9.94 9.88 -6.40
N VAL A 39 8.70 10.40 -6.35
CA VAL A 39 8.02 10.92 -7.55
C VAL A 39 8.77 12.10 -8.17
N ILE A 40 9.22 13.07 -7.36
CA ILE A 40 9.92 14.27 -7.84
C ILE A 40 11.27 13.92 -8.48
N VAL A 41 12.01 12.98 -7.88
CA VAL A 41 13.32 12.53 -8.38
C VAL A 41 13.19 11.56 -9.57
N GLY A 42 12.03 10.91 -9.73
CA GLY A 42 11.80 9.89 -10.76
C GLY A 42 12.29 8.50 -10.37
N HIS A 43 12.36 8.21 -9.07
CA HIS A 43 12.69 6.89 -8.54
C HIS A 43 11.41 6.06 -8.29
N LEU A 44 11.55 4.73 -8.13
CA LEU A 44 10.42 3.87 -7.77
C LEU A 44 9.83 4.33 -6.43
N ILE A 45 8.51 4.50 -6.40
CA ILE A 45 7.80 4.88 -5.19
C ILE A 45 7.79 3.74 -4.16
N PRO A 46 7.81 4.03 -2.85
CA PRO A 46 7.78 3.01 -1.79
C PRO A 46 6.36 2.46 -1.56
N ALA A 47 5.60 2.22 -2.62
CA ALA A 47 4.24 1.73 -2.59
C ALA A 47 3.95 0.84 -3.81
N GLY A 48 2.96 -0.07 -3.70
CA GLY A 48 2.61 -1.03 -4.75
C GLY A 48 3.82 -1.83 -5.22
N THR A 49 3.95 -2.05 -6.53
CA THR A 49 5.06 -2.81 -7.14
C THR A 49 6.44 -2.15 -7.01
N GLY A 50 6.51 -0.92 -6.47
CA GLY A 50 7.77 -0.29 -6.11
C GLY A 50 8.40 -0.84 -4.83
N LYS A 51 7.58 -1.46 -3.95
CA LYS A 51 8.05 -2.22 -2.79
C LYS A 51 8.62 -3.59 -3.21
N PRO A 52 9.70 -4.08 -2.57
CA PRO A 52 10.28 -5.38 -2.89
C PRO A 52 9.28 -6.53 -2.80
N GLU A 53 8.38 -6.50 -1.81
CA GLU A 53 7.40 -7.56 -1.55
C GLU A 53 6.36 -7.73 -2.67
N TYR A 54 6.14 -6.69 -3.47
CA TYR A 54 5.11 -6.68 -4.53
C TYR A 54 5.71 -6.58 -5.93
N ARG A 55 7.04 -6.68 -6.08
CA ARG A 55 7.72 -6.48 -7.37
C ARG A 55 7.44 -7.63 -8.35
N ASP A 56 7.27 -8.84 -7.83
CA ASP A 56 7.07 -10.06 -8.61
C ASP A 56 5.59 -10.30 -8.99
N LEU A 57 4.66 -9.51 -8.43
CA LEU A 57 3.23 -9.60 -8.75
C LEU A 57 2.86 -8.98 -10.11
N ARG A 58 3.85 -8.50 -10.87
CA ARG A 58 3.64 -7.88 -12.19
C ARG A 58 3.12 -8.87 -13.24
N ASP A 59 3.37 -10.15 -13.04
CA ASP A 59 3.04 -11.22 -14.00
C ASP A 59 1.80 -12.03 -13.57
N ILE A 60 0.98 -11.50 -12.65
CA ILE A 60 -0.30 -12.14 -12.32
C ILE A 60 -1.29 -11.80 -13.43
N ASP A 61 -1.53 -12.79 -14.29
CA ASP A 61 -2.64 -12.77 -15.22
C ASP A 61 -3.95 -12.86 -14.42
N LEU A 62 -4.65 -11.74 -14.30
CA LEU A 62 -5.96 -11.63 -13.64
C LEU A 62 -7.06 -12.41 -14.38
N SER A 63 -6.76 -13.00 -15.55
CA SER A 63 -7.66 -13.89 -16.27
C SER A 63 -7.49 -15.38 -15.90
N GLU A 64 -6.47 -15.74 -15.13
CA GLU A 64 -6.40 -17.07 -14.55
C GLU A 64 -7.32 -17.15 -13.32
N GLU A 65 -8.23 -18.12 -13.34
CA GLU A 65 -9.07 -18.42 -12.18
C GLU A 65 -8.18 -18.71 -10.96
N PRO A 66 -8.60 -18.31 -9.73
CA PRO A 66 -7.83 -18.55 -8.53
C PRO A 66 -7.47 -20.03 -8.46
N LYS A 67 -6.18 -20.34 -8.35
CA LYS A 67 -5.69 -21.71 -8.22
C LYS A 67 -6.44 -22.40 -7.09
N GLU A 68 -7.10 -23.52 -7.39
CA GLU A 68 -7.96 -24.30 -6.48
C GLU A 68 -7.26 -24.62 -5.15
N ASP A 69 -5.92 -24.68 -5.14
CA ASP A 69 -5.11 -24.91 -3.93
C ASP A 69 -5.35 -23.88 -2.81
N LEU A 70 -5.78 -22.64 -3.12
CA LEU A 70 -6.12 -21.61 -2.13
C LEU A 70 -7.54 -21.75 -1.56
N LEU A 71 -8.43 -22.48 -2.24
CA LEU A 71 -9.81 -22.74 -1.78
C LEU A 71 -9.87 -23.89 -0.75
N ALA A 72 -8.84 -24.74 -0.72
CA ALA A 72 -8.76 -25.88 0.19
C ALA A 72 -8.49 -25.49 1.65
N GLU A 73 -8.10 -24.23 1.92
CA GLU A 73 -7.96 -23.70 3.28
C GLU A 73 -9.22 -22.98 3.78
N THR A 74 -10.38 -23.15 3.11
CA THR A 74 -11.64 -22.76 3.73
C THR A 74 -11.92 -23.71 4.91
N PRO A 75 -12.04 -23.20 6.15
CA PRO A 75 -12.42 -24.03 7.28
C PRO A 75 -13.72 -24.77 6.93
N PRO A 76 -13.83 -26.08 7.26
CA PRO A 76 -14.96 -26.91 6.86
C PRO A 76 -16.32 -26.31 7.29
N ASP A 77 -16.32 -25.59 8.41
CA ASP A 77 -17.48 -24.90 8.98
C ASP A 77 -18.05 -23.82 8.04
N ILE A 78 -17.21 -23.17 7.23
CA ILE A 78 -17.62 -22.14 6.26
C ILE A 78 -18.14 -22.79 4.97
N ALA A 79 -17.50 -23.87 4.52
CA ALA A 79 -17.95 -24.61 3.34
C ALA A 79 -19.34 -25.23 3.52
N GLU A 80 -19.63 -25.75 4.73
CA GLU A 80 -20.94 -26.32 5.06
C GLU A 80 -22.04 -25.24 5.16
N ALA A 81 -21.72 -24.05 5.69
CA ALA A 81 -22.66 -22.94 5.80
C ALA A 81 -23.09 -22.37 4.43
N LEU A 82 -22.20 -22.41 3.44
CA LEU A 82 -22.48 -21.97 2.06
C LEU A 82 -23.36 -22.99 1.31
N ASP A 83 -23.13 -24.30 1.49
CA ASP A 83 -23.93 -25.36 0.86
C ASP A 83 -25.38 -25.39 1.40
N GLN A 84 -25.56 -25.00 2.66
CA GLN A 84 -26.89 -24.89 3.29
C GLN A 84 -27.63 -23.59 2.92
N GLY A 85 -27.04 -22.70 2.11
CA GLY A 85 -27.68 -21.48 1.62
C GLY A 85 -28.00 -20.45 2.70
N VAL A 86 -27.23 -20.47 3.80
CA VAL A 86 -27.45 -19.58 4.97
C VAL A 86 -26.82 -18.20 4.75
N PHE A 87 -25.85 -18.08 3.85
CA PHE A 87 -25.14 -16.82 3.52
C PHE A 87 -25.05 -16.66 2.00
N ASP A 88 -25.22 -15.44 1.50
CA ASP A 88 -25.05 -15.10 0.08
C ASP A 88 -23.66 -14.49 -0.16
N ALA A 89 -23.15 -14.50 -1.39
CA ALA A 89 -21.79 -14.03 -1.71
C ALA A 89 -21.55 -12.55 -1.33
N SER A 90 -22.62 -11.78 -1.12
CA SER A 90 -22.57 -10.42 -0.58
C SER A 90 -22.18 -10.34 0.89
N ASP A 91 -22.45 -11.38 1.69
CA ASP A 91 -22.22 -11.38 3.13
C ASP A 91 -20.72 -11.57 3.47
N LEU A 92 -19.96 -12.24 2.59
CA LEU A 92 -18.50 -12.36 2.73
C LEU A 92 -17.78 -11.01 2.64
N ALA A 93 -18.33 -10.05 1.89
CA ALA A 93 -17.75 -8.72 1.80
C ALA A 93 -17.89 -7.96 3.13
N GLU A 94 -19.02 -8.13 3.84
CA GLU A 94 -19.26 -7.47 5.12
C GLU A 94 -18.47 -8.08 6.28
N MET A 95 -18.15 -9.38 6.25
CA MET A 95 -17.33 -10.02 7.28
C MET A 95 -15.84 -9.64 7.18
N SER A 96 -15.36 -9.24 5.99
CA SER A 96 -13.97 -8.79 5.80
C SER A 96 -13.66 -7.42 6.41
N GLU A 97 -14.70 -6.59 6.68
CA GLU A 97 -14.53 -5.27 7.29
C GLU A 97 -14.45 -5.33 8.82
N VAL A 98 -14.91 -6.42 9.47
CA VAL A 98 -14.98 -6.52 10.93
C VAL A 98 -13.70 -7.10 11.56
N GLU A 99 -12.86 -7.82 10.82
CA GLU A 99 -11.63 -8.45 11.34
C GLU A 99 -10.36 -7.59 11.24
N MET A 100 -10.50 -6.25 11.20
CA MET A 100 -9.36 -5.33 11.31
C MET A 100 -9.55 -4.29 12.41
N ASN A 101 -9.93 -4.74 13.61
CA ASN A 101 -9.65 -3.99 14.83
C ASN A 101 -9.34 -4.92 16.02
N PRO A 102 -8.08 -5.34 16.21
CA PRO A 102 -7.56 -5.54 17.54
C PRO A 102 -7.02 -4.19 18.06
N GLU A 103 -7.42 -3.84 19.29
CA GLU A 103 -6.76 -2.83 20.12
C GLU A 103 -5.23 -2.98 20.14
#